data_AF-A0A9P6YXF2-F1
#
_entry.id   AF-A0A9P6YXF2-F1
#
_cell.length_a   1.000
_cell.length_b   1.000
_cell.length_c   1.000
_cell.angle_alpha   90.00
_cell.angle_beta   90.00
_cell.angle_gamma   90.00
#
_symmetry.space_group_name_H-M   'P 1'
#
loop_
_entity.id
_entity.type
_entity.pdbx_description
1 polymer ?
#
loop_
_entity_poly.entity_id
_entity_poly.type
_entity_poly.pdbx_seq_one_letter_code
_entity_poly.pdbx_strand_id
1 'polypeptide(L)'
;MLESITKLGNLNCLKQIACEDTESNQKVNVQENTKKQEPREETTVNQNVPAGENTNKHVTQNFGALLNSSGSSASNVTNWVKIKKSSGNSVNGNGPVTAICEPNSDIVLTEGQKKYRIMPPDHKSDHLHRPKLRKAQLDILKDLVNFGTSFISDNPTTMNQYKNYERDQYENKSLRGHGLLDHITNLLENDNTESFVQRLWTVEIEGLSNKAVALLDIIRYILTSFHLVFSDAALLTQNHERTPFIENIVPSLLSLSKITGFAEFKWCETEFTSNKYLELSEHDYRRSNAKYADALGCLRTSNSMEIIIVEASSGKLKENTVHSIEDSLKLLECCVFSLKKEAILNKNSSIATFKKLKVFGIQVIKNQVVLSELYMNNKKSWNFIEKRTATLPSPWKDCILLIQ
;
A
#
# COMPACT_ATOMS: atom_id res chain seq x y z
N MET A 1 -9.19 3.16 3.21
CA MET A 1 -8.64 4.00 2.11
C MET A 1 -9.31 5.38 2.02
N LEU A 2 -10.65 5.40 1.98
CA LEU A 2 -11.52 6.55 1.64
C LEU A 2 -11.32 7.87 2.42
N GLU A 3 -10.81 7.85 3.66
CA GLU A 3 -10.60 9.10 4.41
C GLU A 3 -9.43 9.94 3.90
N SER A 4 -8.33 9.29 3.48
CA SER A 4 -7.17 10.04 2.97
C SER A 4 -7.49 10.67 1.61
N ILE A 5 -8.38 10.03 0.86
CA ILE A 5 -9.01 10.55 -0.36
C ILE A 5 -9.76 11.87 -0.09
N THR A 6 -10.62 11.95 0.94
CA THR A 6 -11.32 13.20 1.25
C THR A 6 -10.42 14.26 1.91
N LYS A 7 -9.43 13.84 2.72
CA LYS A 7 -8.39 14.75 3.27
C LYS A 7 -7.48 15.34 2.18
N LEU A 8 -7.24 14.62 1.07
CA LEU A 8 -6.57 15.15 -0.12
C LEU A 8 -7.41 16.21 -0.87
N GLY A 9 -8.73 16.03 -0.91
CA GLY A 9 -9.67 17.01 -1.49
C GLY A 9 -9.63 18.40 -0.83
N ASN A 10 -9.11 18.53 0.40
CA ASN A 10 -8.93 19.83 1.05
C ASN A 10 -7.84 20.71 0.41
N LEU A 11 -6.95 20.16 -0.44
CA LEU A 11 -5.94 20.94 -1.16
C LEU A 11 -6.53 21.87 -2.22
N ASN A 12 -7.76 21.63 -2.71
CA ASN A 12 -8.42 22.55 -3.65
C ASN A 12 -8.67 23.95 -3.06
N CYS A 13 -8.79 24.08 -1.73
CA CYS A 13 -8.91 25.39 -1.08
C CYS A 13 -7.68 26.27 -1.30
N LEU A 14 -6.49 25.67 -1.46
CA LEU A 14 -5.25 26.40 -1.77
C LEU A 14 -5.13 26.81 -3.25
N LYS A 15 -5.99 26.31 -4.16
CA LYS A 15 -6.09 26.86 -5.52
C LYS A 15 -6.79 28.22 -5.55
N GLN A 16 -7.86 28.42 -4.77
CA GLN A 16 -8.55 29.72 -4.74
C GLN A 16 -7.65 30.83 -4.19
N ILE A 17 -7.01 30.59 -3.03
CA ILE A 17 -6.09 31.56 -2.41
C ILE A 17 -4.92 31.92 -3.36
N ALA A 18 -4.43 30.96 -4.15
CA ALA A 18 -3.35 31.21 -5.11
C ALA A 18 -3.79 31.92 -6.41
N CYS A 19 -5.06 31.83 -6.81
CA CYS A 19 -5.57 32.53 -8.00
C CYS A 19 -5.93 33.99 -7.70
N GLU A 20 -6.61 34.25 -6.58
CA GLU A 20 -7.10 35.59 -6.21
C GLU A 20 -5.97 36.63 -6.08
N ASP A 21 -4.79 36.23 -5.57
CA ASP A 21 -3.60 37.09 -5.50
C ASP A 21 -2.99 37.42 -6.89
N THR A 22 -3.29 36.64 -7.93
CA THR A 22 -2.66 36.80 -9.28
C THR A 22 -3.49 37.58 -10.29
N GLU A 23 -4.82 37.52 -10.25
CA GLU A 23 -5.67 38.22 -11.23
C GLU A 23 -5.70 39.75 -11.03
N SER A 24 -5.20 40.23 -9.90
CA SER A 24 -5.12 41.65 -9.55
C SER A 24 -4.09 42.45 -10.35
N ASN A 25 -3.09 41.80 -10.98
CA ASN A 25 -1.87 42.47 -11.46
C ASN A 25 -1.54 42.34 -12.97
N GLN A 26 -2.38 41.70 -13.79
CA GLN A 26 -2.14 41.59 -15.24
C GLN A 26 -3.36 41.97 -16.11
N LYS A 27 -3.56 43.28 -16.29
CA LYS A 27 -4.39 43.86 -17.36
C LYS A 27 -3.64 44.90 -18.20
N VAL A 28 -2.54 44.49 -18.84
CA VAL A 28 -1.80 45.34 -19.82
C VAL A 28 -1.37 44.56 -21.08
N ASN A 29 -2.34 44.45 -22.00
CA ASN A 29 -2.20 44.79 -23.43
C ASN A 29 -1.40 43.90 -24.44
N VAL A 30 -1.79 44.08 -25.72
CA VAL A 30 -1.14 43.75 -27.02
C VAL A 30 -1.39 42.38 -27.69
N GLN A 31 -1.93 42.52 -28.91
CA GLN A 31 -2.45 41.62 -29.94
C GLN A 31 -1.49 40.68 -30.71
N GLU A 32 -2.11 39.62 -31.28
CA GLU A 32 -1.99 39.08 -32.66
C GLU A 32 -0.64 38.86 -33.37
N ASN A 33 -0.41 37.62 -33.88
CA ASN A 33 -0.54 37.36 -35.33
C ASN A 33 -0.63 35.86 -35.74
N THR A 34 -0.88 35.58 -37.03
CA THR A 34 -1.34 34.25 -37.54
C THR A 34 -0.61 33.76 -38.81
N LYS A 35 -0.25 32.44 -38.88
CA LYS A 35 -0.19 31.49 -40.04
C LYS A 35 0.54 30.20 -39.61
N LYS A 36 0.11 28.96 -39.89
CA LYS A 36 -0.18 28.20 -41.15
C LYS A 36 1.04 27.93 -42.05
N GLN A 37 1.56 26.67 -42.06
CA GLN A 37 1.41 25.74 -43.20
C GLN A 37 2.02 24.32 -42.97
N GLU A 38 1.39 23.36 -43.65
CA GLU A 38 1.76 21.96 -43.97
C GLU A 38 1.49 21.81 -45.51
N PRO A 39 1.58 20.65 -46.23
CA PRO A 39 2.03 19.28 -45.88
C PRO A 39 2.99 18.65 -46.95
N ARG A 40 3.25 17.32 -46.85
CA ARG A 40 3.25 16.26 -47.93
C ARG A 40 4.05 15.00 -47.48
N GLU A 41 3.48 13.78 -47.52
CA GLU A 41 3.40 12.78 -48.64
C GLU A 41 4.78 12.12 -48.98
N GLU A 42 4.94 10.82 -49.29
CA GLU A 42 3.99 9.77 -49.74
C GLU A 42 4.56 8.30 -49.65
N THR A 43 3.71 7.26 -49.88
CA THR A 43 3.98 5.85 -50.36
C THR A 43 5.03 4.93 -49.62
N THR A 44 5.26 3.60 -49.78
CA THR A 44 4.61 2.32 -50.27
C THR A 44 5.41 1.09 -49.71
N VAL A 45 5.17 -0.22 -49.98
CA VAL A 45 4.02 -1.15 -49.70
C VAL A 45 4.43 -2.65 -49.94
N ASN A 46 3.90 -3.63 -49.17
CA ASN A 46 3.88 -5.12 -49.38
C ASN A 46 5.22 -5.93 -49.28
N GLN A 47 5.31 -7.28 -49.07
CA GLN A 47 4.32 -8.38 -48.93
C GLN A 47 4.88 -9.70 -48.28
N ASN A 48 3.95 -10.62 -47.91
CA ASN A 48 4.05 -12.12 -47.84
C ASN A 48 4.65 -12.85 -46.61
N VAL A 49 4.11 -14.06 -46.36
CA VAL A 49 4.22 -14.91 -45.15
C VAL A 49 4.02 -16.40 -45.49
N PRO A 50 4.78 -17.33 -44.88
CA PRO A 50 4.20 -18.61 -44.42
C PRO A 50 4.65 -19.01 -42.98
N ALA A 51 4.79 -20.31 -42.68
CA ALA A 51 4.83 -20.94 -41.35
C ALA A 51 5.80 -22.16 -41.24
N GLY A 52 5.90 -22.80 -40.07
CA GLY A 52 6.60 -24.07 -39.80
C GLY A 52 6.23 -24.69 -38.45
N GLU A 53 6.38 -26.01 -38.26
CA GLU A 53 5.73 -26.81 -37.18
C GLU A 53 6.69 -27.64 -36.28
N ASN A 54 6.10 -28.31 -35.26
CA ASN A 54 6.53 -29.55 -34.57
C ASN A 54 7.64 -29.45 -33.47
N THR A 55 7.72 -30.32 -32.44
CA THR A 55 7.00 -31.60 -32.17
C THR A 55 6.80 -31.91 -30.66
N ASN A 56 5.90 -32.86 -30.35
CA ASN A 56 5.60 -33.43 -29.02
C ASN A 56 6.73 -34.25 -28.34
N LYS A 57 6.64 -34.43 -27.00
CA LYS A 57 6.59 -35.79 -26.37
C LYS A 57 6.17 -35.82 -24.89
N HIS A 58 5.25 -36.73 -24.57
CA HIS A 58 4.85 -37.18 -23.21
C HIS A 58 5.65 -38.43 -22.79
N VAL A 59 5.89 -38.62 -21.48
CA VAL A 59 5.93 -39.92 -20.77
C VAL A 59 5.25 -39.73 -19.39
N THR A 60 4.85 -40.80 -18.69
CA THR A 60 3.95 -40.78 -17.52
C THR A 60 4.31 -41.91 -16.53
N GLN A 61 3.60 -41.99 -15.39
CA GLN A 61 3.54 -43.11 -14.42
C GLN A 61 4.71 -43.23 -13.40
N ASN A 62 4.54 -43.80 -12.19
CA ASN A 62 3.33 -44.37 -11.55
C ASN A 62 3.31 -44.28 -10.01
N PHE A 63 2.17 -44.66 -9.42
CA PHE A 63 1.95 -44.82 -7.97
C PHE A 63 2.63 -46.06 -7.35
N GLY A 64 2.84 -46.04 -6.03
CA GLY A 64 3.16 -47.22 -5.22
C GLY A 64 3.12 -46.90 -3.71
N ALA A 65 2.46 -47.74 -2.91
CA ALA A 65 2.30 -47.57 -1.46
C ALA A 65 2.43 -48.90 -0.71
N LEU A 66 2.86 -48.88 0.56
CA LEU A 66 2.69 -50.01 1.49
C LEU A 66 2.82 -49.57 2.95
N LEU A 67 2.44 -50.46 3.88
CA LEU A 67 2.12 -50.19 5.28
C LEU A 67 2.84 -51.17 6.22
N ASN A 68 2.76 -50.88 7.52
CA ASN A 68 2.97 -51.76 8.68
C ASN A 68 4.40 -52.23 9.02
N SER A 69 4.79 -51.99 10.27
CA SER A 69 4.91 -53.06 11.28
C SER A 69 4.93 -52.47 12.70
N SER A 70 4.62 -53.30 13.69
CA SER A 70 4.46 -52.93 15.10
C SER A 70 5.61 -53.47 15.96
N GLY A 71 5.90 -52.78 17.08
CA GLY A 71 6.90 -53.23 18.06
C GLY A 71 6.79 -52.44 19.37
N SER A 72 6.62 -53.14 20.49
CA SER A 72 6.37 -52.55 21.81
C SER A 72 7.60 -52.55 22.72
N SER A 73 7.82 -51.48 23.47
CA SER A 73 8.41 -51.55 24.82
C SER A 73 8.13 -50.26 25.60
N ALA A 74 7.82 -50.40 26.88
CA ALA A 74 7.67 -49.26 27.79
C ALA A 74 9.01 -48.96 28.48
N SER A 75 9.36 -47.67 28.58
CA SER A 75 10.42 -47.22 29.49
C SER A 75 10.06 -45.84 30.06
N ASN A 76 9.94 -45.76 31.38
CA ASN A 76 9.73 -44.50 32.09
C ASN A 76 11.06 -43.73 32.11
N VAL A 77 11.23 -42.79 31.19
CA VAL A 77 12.38 -41.88 31.16
C VAL A 77 11.89 -40.45 31.40
N THR A 78 11.88 -40.04 32.68
CA THR A 78 11.69 -38.65 33.07
C THR A 78 12.95 -37.84 32.71
N ASN A 79 13.07 -37.47 31.43
CA ASN A 79 14.14 -36.60 30.95
C ASN A 79 13.98 -35.20 31.55
N TRP A 80 14.93 -34.81 32.38
CA TRP A 80 14.97 -33.47 32.99
C TRP A 80 15.31 -32.43 31.92
N VAL A 81 14.40 -31.46 31.72
CA VAL A 81 14.54 -30.38 30.73
C VAL A 81 15.80 -29.54 31.02
N LYS A 82 16.83 -29.67 30.17
CA LYS A 82 18.06 -28.88 30.28
C LYS A 82 17.88 -27.47 29.72
N ILE A 83 17.36 -26.56 30.55
CA ILE A 83 17.30 -25.13 30.26
C ILE A 83 18.73 -24.57 30.14
N LYS A 84 19.21 -24.35 28.90
CA LYS A 84 20.44 -23.59 28.63
C LYS A 84 20.11 -22.14 28.32
N LYS A 85 20.42 -21.23 29.26
CA LYS A 85 20.43 -19.78 29.00
C LYS A 85 21.55 -19.46 28.00
N SER A 86 21.24 -18.72 26.93
CA SER A 86 22.22 -18.27 25.94
C SER A 86 22.75 -16.88 26.28
N SER A 87 23.65 -16.81 27.25
CA SER A 87 24.42 -15.62 27.61
C SER A 87 25.90 -15.99 27.71
N GLY A 88 26.74 -15.43 26.84
CA GLY A 88 28.15 -15.79 26.77
C GLY A 88 28.98 -15.14 27.89
N ASN A 89 29.14 -15.85 29.01
CA ASN A 89 30.40 -15.90 29.76
C ASN A 89 30.38 -17.01 30.83
N SER A 90 31.56 -17.56 31.14
CA SER A 90 31.73 -18.69 32.07
C SER A 90 31.97 -18.21 33.50
N VAL A 91 31.09 -18.57 34.43
CA VAL A 91 31.35 -18.51 35.89
C VAL A 91 30.72 -19.73 36.56
N ASN A 92 31.51 -20.46 37.36
CA ASN A 92 31.00 -21.52 38.23
C ASN A 92 30.48 -20.94 39.54
N GLY A 93 29.32 -21.39 40.03
CA GLY A 93 28.84 -21.04 41.36
C GLY A 93 27.44 -21.58 41.64
N ASN A 94 27.30 -22.42 42.67
CA ASN A 94 25.98 -22.84 43.18
C ASN A 94 25.40 -21.71 44.04
N GLY A 95 24.25 -21.18 43.64
CA GLY A 95 23.49 -20.18 44.39
C GLY A 95 22.00 -20.22 44.02
N PRO A 96 21.10 -19.68 44.86
CA PRO A 96 19.67 -19.69 44.58
C PRO A 96 19.34 -18.88 43.32
N VAL A 97 18.47 -19.44 42.47
CA VAL A 97 18.16 -18.87 41.15
C VAL A 97 17.24 -17.65 41.30
N THR A 98 17.84 -16.48 41.49
CA THR A 98 17.13 -15.20 41.43
C THR A 98 16.77 -14.93 39.97
N ALA A 99 15.49 -15.05 39.63
CA ALA A 99 15.01 -14.84 38.27
C ALA A 99 14.88 -13.34 37.95
N ILE A 100 15.91 -12.76 37.37
CA ILE A 100 15.79 -11.48 36.66
C ILE A 100 15.27 -11.79 35.25
N CYS A 101 13.97 -11.57 35.05
CA CYS A 101 13.32 -11.67 33.75
C CYS A 101 13.28 -10.29 33.09
N GLU A 102 13.84 -10.14 31.89
CA GLU A 102 13.47 -9.03 31.01
C GLU A 102 12.07 -9.33 30.42
N PRO A 103 11.10 -8.39 30.41
CA PRO A 103 9.69 -8.77 30.31
C PRO A 103 9.19 -9.31 28.95
N ASN A 104 10.04 -9.44 27.92
CA ASN A 104 9.61 -9.65 26.53
C ASN A 104 10.41 -10.75 25.77
N SER A 105 11.25 -11.55 26.43
CA SER A 105 12.10 -12.54 25.75
C SER A 105 11.41 -13.89 25.51
N ASP A 106 11.48 -14.40 24.28
CA ASP A 106 10.94 -15.72 23.91
C ASP A 106 11.54 -16.87 24.74
N ILE A 107 10.69 -17.78 25.21
CA ILE A 107 11.11 -19.02 25.86
C ILE A 107 11.44 -20.04 24.77
N VAL A 108 12.73 -20.27 24.54
CA VAL A 108 13.20 -21.33 23.64
C VAL A 108 13.39 -22.64 24.42
N LEU A 109 12.45 -23.57 24.25
CA LEU A 109 12.58 -24.94 24.72
C LEU A 109 13.29 -25.82 23.68
N THR A 110 14.02 -26.82 24.14
CA THR A 110 14.73 -27.78 23.27
C THR A 110 14.45 -29.20 23.70
N GLU A 111 13.87 -30.01 22.82
CA GLU A 111 13.57 -31.43 23.05
C GLU A 111 14.20 -32.26 21.94
N GLY A 112 15.15 -33.12 22.29
CA GLY A 112 16.06 -33.74 21.33
C GLY A 112 16.75 -32.70 20.42
N GLN A 113 16.58 -32.83 19.10
CA GLN A 113 17.07 -31.87 18.10
C GLN A 113 16.09 -30.71 17.81
N LYS A 114 14.84 -30.79 18.30
CA LYS A 114 13.79 -29.81 17.97
C LYS A 114 13.87 -28.61 18.91
N LYS A 115 13.74 -27.41 18.33
CA LYS A 115 13.61 -26.15 19.07
C LYS A 115 12.18 -25.65 18.98
N TYR A 116 11.58 -25.35 20.12
CA TYR A 116 10.24 -24.80 20.25
C TYR A 116 10.36 -23.39 20.80
N ARG A 117 9.72 -22.41 20.16
CA ARG A 117 9.69 -21.02 20.61
C ARG A 117 8.30 -20.74 21.18
N ILE A 118 8.22 -20.50 22.48
CA ILE A 118 7.00 -20.07 23.17
C ILE A 118 7.15 -18.58 23.45
N MET A 119 6.20 -17.80 22.95
CA MET A 119 6.18 -16.34 23.05
C MET A 119 5.10 -15.98 24.10
N PRO A 120 5.32 -14.97 24.97
CA PRO A 120 4.30 -14.55 25.92
C PRO A 120 3.11 -13.89 25.20
N PRO A 121 1.89 -13.84 25.79
CA PRO A 121 0.68 -13.35 25.11
C PRO A 121 0.72 -11.87 24.68
N ASP A 122 1.62 -11.08 25.27
CA ASP A 122 1.88 -9.68 24.95
C ASP A 122 3.03 -9.47 23.93
N HIS A 123 3.62 -10.56 23.42
CA HIS A 123 4.67 -10.47 22.41
C HIS A 123 4.14 -9.86 21.10
N LYS A 124 4.81 -8.80 20.64
CA LYS A 124 4.47 -8.10 19.40
C LYS A 124 4.93 -8.87 18.16
N SER A 125 4.09 -9.78 17.68
CA SER A 125 4.26 -10.36 16.35
C SER A 125 3.95 -9.33 15.26
N ASP A 126 4.82 -9.17 14.27
CA ASP A 126 4.51 -8.42 13.05
C ASP A 126 3.22 -8.93 12.41
N HIS A 127 2.33 -8.03 11.99
CA HIS A 127 1.12 -8.43 11.28
C HIS A 127 1.47 -9.08 9.93
N LEU A 128 0.94 -10.30 9.72
CA LEU A 128 0.95 -10.95 8.42
C LEU A 128 0.37 -10.01 7.36
N HIS A 129 1.00 -10.01 6.18
CA HIS A 129 0.54 -9.26 5.01
C HIS A 129 0.50 -7.72 5.17
N ARG A 130 1.24 -7.12 6.10
CA ARG A 130 1.50 -5.66 6.11
C ARG A 130 2.89 -5.31 5.53
N PRO A 131 3.15 -4.06 5.10
CA PRO A 131 4.49 -3.57 4.78
C PRO A 131 5.48 -3.92 5.90
N LYS A 132 6.71 -4.28 5.53
CA LYS A 132 7.71 -4.75 6.50
C LYS A 132 9.12 -4.54 5.98
N LEU A 133 10.03 -4.19 6.88
CA LEU A 133 11.45 -3.99 6.58
C LEU A 133 12.31 -4.87 7.49
N ARG A 134 13.42 -5.39 6.96
CA ARG A 134 14.39 -6.18 7.73
C ARG A 134 15.09 -5.25 8.72
N LYS A 135 15.40 -5.73 9.94
CA LYS A 135 16.08 -4.91 10.97
C LYS A 135 17.31 -4.16 10.43
N ALA A 136 18.16 -4.80 9.63
CA ALA A 136 19.34 -4.16 9.05
C ALA A 136 19.02 -2.98 8.10
N GLN A 137 17.84 -2.96 7.45
CA GLN A 137 17.39 -1.82 6.65
C GLN A 137 16.92 -0.67 7.56
N LEU A 138 16.25 -0.99 8.67
CA LEU A 138 15.81 -0.01 9.67
C LEU A 138 16.99 0.62 10.42
N ASP A 139 18.00 -0.18 10.80
CA ASP A 139 19.24 0.27 11.46
C ASP A 139 20.05 1.27 10.60
N ILE A 140 19.87 1.23 9.26
CA ILE A 140 20.44 2.17 8.28
C ILE A 140 19.56 3.42 8.11
N LEU A 141 18.23 3.28 8.14
CA LEU A 141 17.28 4.36 7.82
C LEU A 141 16.93 5.27 9.01
N LYS A 142 17.13 4.82 10.26
CA LYS A 142 16.73 5.50 11.51
C LYS A 142 17.10 6.99 11.61
N ASP A 143 18.25 7.40 11.06
CA ASP A 143 18.76 8.78 11.16
C ASP A 143 18.17 9.71 10.07
N LEU A 144 17.46 9.13 9.09
CA LEU A 144 16.88 9.80 7.91
C LEU A 144 15.34 9.71 7.88
N VAL A 145 14.74 8.65 8.42
CA VAL A 145 13.30 8.40 8.40
C VAL A 145 12.83 8.03 9.81
N ASN A 146 11.89 8.81 10.34
CA ASN A 146 11.16 8.47 11.57
C ASN A 146 9.91 7.67 11.15
N PHE A 147 9.68 6.53 11.77
CA PHE A 147 8.59 5.61 11.43
C PHE A 147 7.42 5.67 12.42
N GLY A 148 6.20 5.60 11.89
CA GLY A 148 4.97 5.39 12.64
C GLY A 148 4.14 4.31 11.96
N THR A 149 4.56 3.06 12.07
CA THR A 149 3.93 1.92 11.39
C THR A 149 3.63 0.77 12.36
N SER A 150 2.90 -0.23 11.88
CA SER A 150 2.63 -1.47 12.62
C SER A 150 3.89 -2.26 12.99
N PHE A 151 4.95 -2.20 12.16
CA PHE A 151 6.19 -2.97 12.34
C PHE A 151 7.30 -2.20 13.08
N ILE A 152 7.30 -0.86 13.06
CA ILE A 152 8.23 -0.06 13.85
C ILE A 152 7.67 1.33 14.16
N SER A 153 7.91 1.78 15.40
CA SER A 153 7.82 3.19 15.74
C SER A 153 8.98 3.59 16.66
N ASP A 154 9.76 4.56 16.18
CA ASP A 154 11.02 5.02 16.77
C ASP A 154 10.88 6.37 17.51
N ASN A 155 9.92 7.19 17.10
CA ASN A 155 9.71 8.55 17.58
C ASN A 155 8.33 8.68 18.23
N PRO A 156 8.20 9.24 19.46
CA PRO A 156 6.90 9.43 20.11
C PRO A 156 5.89 10.23 19.27
N THR A 157 6.37 11.12 18.40
CA THR A 157 5.52 11.94 17.52
C THR A 157 4.82 11.09 16.46
N THR A 158 5.58 10.26 15.74
CA THR A 158 5.06 9.35 14.72
C THR A 158 4.25 8.23 15.35
N MET A 159 4.63 7.75 16.55
CA MET A 159 3.85 6.78 17.33
C MET A 159 2.46 7.32 17.69
N ASN A 160 2.38 8.56 18.17
CA ASN A 160 1.11 9.18 18.54
C ASN A 160 0.25 9.49 17.30
N GLN A 161 0.86 9.86 16.18
CA GLN A 161 0.15 10.01 14.90
C GLN A 161 -0.39 8.67 14.39
N TYR A 162 0.39 7.59 14.46
CA TYR A 162 -0.04 6.24 14.10
C TYR A 162 -1.25 5.79 14.95
N LYS A 163 -1.14 5.85 16.28
CA LYS A 163 -2.24 5.52 17.21
C LYS A 163 -3.49 6.38 17.02
N ASN A 164 -3.33 7.63 16.58
CA ASN A 164 -4.47 8.48 16.25
C ASN A 164 -5.15 8.04 14.94
N TYR A 165 -4.38 7.62 13.93
CA TYR A 165 -4.93 7.07 12.69
C TYR A 165 -5.56 5.68 12.87
N GLU A 166 -4.99 4.82 13.72
CA GLU A 166 -5.57 3.56 14.17
C GLU A 166 -6.94 3.80 14.84
N ARG A 167 -7.04 4.80 15.73
CA ARG A 167 -8.32 5.18 16.36
C ARG A 167 -9.31 5.83 15.39
N ASP A 168 -8.86 6.72 14.50
CA ASP A 168 -9.68 7.30 13.43
C ASP A 168 -10.24 6.23 12.47
N GLN A 169 -9.54 5.09 12.35
CA GLN A 169 -10.03 3.90 11.67
C GLN A 169 -11.04 3.11 12.50
N TYR A 170 -10.72 2.75 13.74
CA TYR A 170 -11.63 2.01 14.62
C TYR A 170 -12.99 2.72 14.81
N GLU A 171 -12.97 4.04 14.99
CA GLU A 171 -14.19 4.87 15.07
C GLU A 171 -14.83 5.16 13.69
N ASN A 172 -14.15 4.81 12.60
CA ASN A 172 -14.50 5.06 11.20
C ASN A 172 -14.99 6.51 10.92
N LYS A 173 -14.16 7.48 11.30
CA LYS A 173 -14.49 8.91 11.22
C LYS A 173 -14.79 9.40 9.81
N SER A 174 -14.26 8.75 8.79
CA SER A 174 -14.59 8.98 7.37
C SER A 174 -16.07 8.87 7.07
N LEU A 175 -16.69 7.74 7.43
CA LEU A 175 -18.06 7.45 7.06
C LEU A 175 -19.04 8.00 8.10
N ARG A 176 -18.68 7.98 9.40
CA ARG A 176 -19.49 8.64 10.45
C ARG A 176 -19.54 10.16 10.28
N GLY A 177 -18.40 10.81 10.04
CA GLY A 177 -18.30 12.27 9.85
C GLY A 177 -18.96 12.82 8.58
N HIS A 178 -19.45 11.93 7.71
CA HIS A 178 -20.24 12.27 6.52
C HIS A 178 -21.67 11.68 6.55
N GLY A 179 -22.10 11.05 7.64
CA GLY A 179 -23.44 10.44 7.77
C GLY A 179 -23.65 9.17 6.94
N LEU A 180 -22.60 8.62 6.32
CA LEU A 180 -22.70 7.53 5.34
C LEU A 180 -22.63 6.13 5.95
N LEU A 181 -21.99 5.96 7.12
CA LEU A 181 -21.62 4.62 7.62
C LEU A 181 -22.84 3.72 7.80
N ASP A 182 -23.81 4.17 8.56
CA ASP A 182 -24.94 3.33 8.97
C ASP A 182 -25.86 3.05 7.75
N HIS A 183 -25.98 4.00 6.82
CA HIS A 183 -26.65 3.82 5.52
C HIS A 183 -26.01 2.75 4.64
N ILE A 184 -24.67 2.74 4.50
CA ILE A 184 -23.98 1.74 3.68
C ILE A 184 -23.91 0.38 4.38
N THR A 185 -23.85 0.36 5.71
CA THR A 185 -23.94 -0.86 6.53
C THR A 185 -25.26 -1.58 6.26
N ASN A 186 -26.40 -0.86 6.38
CA ASN A 186 -27.74 -1.39 6.08
C ASN A 186 -27.91 -1.89 4.64
N LEU A 187 -27.13 -1.37 3.67
CA LEU A 187 -27.13 -1.84 2.28
C LEU A 187 -26.34 -3.14 2.08
N LEU A 188 -25.26 -3.34 2.83
CA LEU A 188 -24.35 -4.49 2.74
C LEU A 188 -24.81 -5.69 3.58
N GLU A 189 -25.50 -5.44 4.70
CA GLU A 189 -26.12 -6.49 5.54
C GLU A 189 -27.38 -7.12 4.92
N ASN A 190 -27.75 -6.74 3.70
CA ASN A 190 -28.91 -7.26 2.99
C ASN A 190 -28.53 -8.41 2.05
N ASP A 191 -28.95 -9.64 2.39
CA ASP A 191 -28.63 -10.88 1.67
C ASP A 191 -29.07 -10.93 0.19
N ASN A 192 -29.97 -10.05 -0.27
CA ASN A 192 -30.38 -10.01 -1.67
C ASN A 192 -29.26 -9.39 -2.53
N THR A 193 -28.37 -10.24 -3.06
CA THR A 193 -27.27 -9.82 -3.94
C THR A 193 -27.73 -9.43 -5.33
N GLU A 194 -28.81 -10.04 -5.86
CA GLU A 194 -29.27 -9.81 -7.24
C GLU A 194 -29.64 -8.35 -7.52
N SER A 195 -30.44 -7.73 -6.64
CA SER A 195 -30.84 -6.33 -6.77
C SER A 195 -29.89 -5.35 -6.07
N PHE A 196 -28.75 -5.81 -5.54
CA PHE A 196 -27.83 -4.98 -4.74
C PHE A 196 -27.38 -3.71 -5.49
N VAL A 197 -26.92 -3.85 -6.74
CA VAL A 197 -26.44 -2.71 -7.53
C VAL A 197 -27.57 -1.70 -7.76
N GLN A 198 -28.80 -2.15 -8.03
CA GLN A 198 -29.94 -1.26 -8.16
C GLN A 198 -30.17 -0.46 -6.86
N ARG A 199 -30.28 -1.14 -5.71
CA ARG A 199 -30.49 -0.48 -4.40
C ARG A 199 -29.38 0.53 -4.06
N LEU A 200 -28.13 0.18 -4.35
CA LEU A 200 -26.95 1.01 -4.10
C LEU A 200 -26.97 2.34 -4.87
N TRP A 201 -27.48 2.33 -6.10
CA TRP A 201 -27.63 3.53 -6.93
C TRP A 201 -28.94 4.29 -6.69
N THR A 202 -30.02 3.62 -6.26
CA THR A 202 -31.31 4.28 -5.93
C THR A 202 -31.45 4.76 -4.49
N VAL A 203 -30.49 4.47 -3.59
CA VAL A 203 -30.50 5.05 -2.23
C VAL A 203 -30.23 6.55 -2.31
N GLU A 204 -31.22 7.33 -1.90
CA GLU A 204 -31.10 8.76 -1.63
C GLU A 204 -30.81 8.98 -0.14
N ILE A 205 -29.92 9.94 0.17
CA ILE A 205 -29.57 10.31 1.54
C ILE A 205 -29.66 11.83 1.61
N GLU A 206 -30.62 12.35 2.37
CA GLU A 206 -30.85 13.78 2.51
C GLU A 206 -29.73 14.49 3.30
N GLY A 207 -29.57 15.80 3.08
CA GLY A 207 -28.65 16.64 3.84
C GLY A 207 -27.14 16.41 3.57
N LEU A 208 -26.76 15.53 2.64
CA LEU A 208 -25.36 15.29 2.32
C LEU A 208 -24.66 16.53 1.72
N SER A 209 -23.54 16.93 2.33
CA SER A 209 -22.62 17.90 1.72
C SER A 209 -22.01 17.37 0.41
N ASN A 210 -21.60 18.26 -0.50
CA ASN A 210 -20.96 17.89 -1.78
C ASN A 210 -19.76 16.93 -1.60
N LYS A 211 -19.02 17.02 -0.49
CA LYS A 211 -17.92 16.08 -0.16
C LYS A 211 -18.42 14.69 0.22
N ALA A 212 -19.57 14.60 0.89
CA ALA A 212 -20.22 13.34 1.24
C ALA A 212 -20.89 12.69 0.02
N VAL A 213 -21.50 13.47 -0.88
CA VAL A 213 -22.01 12.98 -2.17
C VAL A 213 -20.87 12.39 -3.02
N ALA A 214 -19.78 13.14 -3.22
CA ALA A 214 -18.61 12.66 -3.95
C ALA A 214 -17.99 11.39 -3.31
N LEU A 215 -18.01 11.28 -1.97
CA LEU A 215 -17.57 10.07 -1.27
C LEU A 215 -18.52 8.89 -1.46
N LEU A 216 -19.85 9.13 -1.41
CA LEU A 216 -20.87 8.12 -1.68
C LEU A 216 -20.73 7.56 -3.10
N ASP A 217 -20.51 8.41 -4.11
CA ASP A 217 -20.35 7.97 -5.50
C ASP A 217 -19.06 7.16 -5.71
N ILE A 218 -17.95 7.52 -5.04
CA ILE A 218 -16.73 6.70 -5.02
C ILE A 218 -17.05 5.30 -4.45
N ILE A 219 -17.79 5.24 -3.33
CA ILE A 219 -18.20 3.98 -2.70
C ILE A 219 -19.15 3.18 -3.60
N ARG A 220 -20.10 3.83 -4.28
CA ARG A 220 -21.01 3.19 -5.23
C ARG A 220 -20.25 2.50 -6.36
N TYR A 221 -19.25 3.15 -6.95
CA TYR A 221 -18.40 2.50 -7.97
C TYR A 221 -17.59 1.33 -7.39
N ILE A 222 -16.97 1.49 -6.21
CA ILE A 222 -16.19 0.42 -5.56
C ILE A 222 -17.06 -0.82 -5.29
N LEU A 223 -18.25 -0.63 -4.69
CA LEU A 223 -19.16 -1.72 -4.36
C LEU A 223 -19.80 -2.35 -5.61
N THR A 224 -20.06 -1.56 -6.66
CA THR A 224 -20.53 -2.09 -7.96
C THR A 224 -19.46 -2.96 -8.63
N SER A 225 -18.20 -2.51 -8.64
CA SER A 225 -17.09 -3.30 -9.19
C SER A 225 -16.80 -4.55 -8.35
N PHE A 226 -16.87 -4.47 -7.02
CA PHE A 226 -16.72 -5.65 -6.16
C PHE A 226 -17.85 -6.67 -6.38
N HIS A 227 -19.10 -6.22 -6.50
CA HIS A 227 -20.25 -7.08 -6.82
C HIS A 227 -20.07 -7.81 -8.17
N LEU A 228 -19.60 -7.09 -9.20
CA LEU A 228 -19.27 -7.67 -10.50
C LEU A 228 -18.16 -8.74 -10.38
N VAL A 229 -17.07 -8.43 -9.68
CA VAL A 229 -15.94 -9.36 -9.48
C VAL A 229 -16.35 -10.60 -8.67
N PHE A 230 -17.23 -10.46 -7.67
CA PHE A 230 -17.74 -11.60 -6.92
C PHE A 230 -18.73 -12.46 -7.72
N SER A 231 -19.45 -11.88 -8.68
CA SER A 231 -20.43 -12.59 -9.51
C SER A 231 -19.80 -13.63 -10.44
N ASP A 232 -18.51 -13.48 -10.78
CA ASP A 232 -17.72 -14.53 -11.43
C ASP A 232 -17.04 -15.42 -10.37
N ALA A 233 -17.67 -16.55 -10.05
CA ALA A 233 -17.19 -17.51 -9.06
C ALA A 233 -15.99 -18.36 -9.53
N ALA A 234 -15.22 -17.90 -10.53
CA ALA A 234 -14.00 -18.55 -10.99
C ALA A 234 -12.97 -18.70 -9.86
N LEU A 235 -12.73 -19.95 -9.45
CA LEU A 235 -11.69 -20.29 -8.48
C LEU A 235 -10.32 -19.79 -8.97
N LEU A 236 -9.77 -18.80 -8.27
CA LEU A 236 -8.45 -18.22 -8.54
C LEU A 236 -7.34 -19.26 -8.30
N THR A 237 -7.05 -20.06 -9.31
CA THR A 237 -6.01 -21.09 -9.32
C THR A 237 -4.58 -20.52 -9.41
N GLN A 238 -4.43 -19.24 -9.75
CA GLN A 238 -3.14 -18.59 -9.95
C GLN A 238 -2.89 -17.51 -8.89
N ASN A 239 -1.72 -17.54 -8.25
CA ASN A 239 -1.31 -16.55 -7.24
C ASN A 239 -0.66 -15.28 -7.85
N HIS A 240 -1.14 -14.82 -9.01
CA HIS A 240 -0.61 -13.61 -9.64
C HIS A 240 -1.18 -12.35 -8.95
N GLU A 241 -0.39 -11.29 -8.82
CA GLU A 241 -0.80 -10.06 -8.13
C GLU A 241 -1.62 -9.09 -9.01
N ARG A 242 -1.29 -8.96 -10.30
CA ARG A 242 -1.98 -8.00 -11.18
C ARG A 242 -3.49 -8.22 -11.35
N THR A 243 -3.96 -9.47 -11.42
CA THR A 243 -5.39 -9.77 -11.56
C THR A 243 -6.21 -9.25 -10.36
N PRO A 244 -5.93 -9.64 -9.10
CA PRO A 244 -6.64 -9.08 -7.96
C PRO A 244 -6.39 -7.58 -7.74
N PHE A 245 -5.26 -7.05 -8.17
CA PHE A 245 -5.01 -5.60 -8.18
C PHE A 245 -5.98 -4.86 -9.12
N ILE A 246 -6.10 -5.31 -10.38
CA ILE A 246 -7.00 -4.74 -11.39
C ILE A 246 -8.47 -4.87 -10.98
N GLU A 247 -8.86 -6.01 -10.42
CA GLU A 247 -10.22 -6.25 -9.90
C GLU A 247 -10.61 -5.34 -8.73
N ASN A 248 -9.75 -5.22 -7.70
CA ASN A 248 -10.16 -4.75 -6.37
C ASN A 248 -9.58 -3.37 -6.01
N ILE A 249 -8.49 -2.93 -6.66
CA ILE A 249 -7.77 -1.69 -6.32
C ILE A 249 -7.98 -0.62 -7.38
N VAL A 250 -7.83 -0.97 -8.67
CA VAL A 250 -7.99 -0.03 -9.79
C VAL A 250 -9.35 0.68 -9.78
N PRO A 251 -10.52 0.04 -9.51
CA PRO A 251 -11.80 0.75 -9.43
C PRO A 251 -11.84 1.81 -8.32
N SER A 252 -11.20 1.54 -7.17
CA SER A 252 -11.11 2.48 -6.04
C SER A 252 -10.29 3.73 -6.39
N LEU A 253 -9.20 3.55 -7.14
CA LEU A 253 -8.32 4.64 -7.56
C LEU A 253 -8.84 5.38 -8.80
N LEU A 254 -9.56 4.69 -9.69
CA LEU A 254 -10.20 5.26 -10.86
C LEU A 254 -11.40 6.14 -10.47
N SER A 255 -12.31 5.64 -9.64
CA SER A 255 -13.47 6.41 -9.14
C SER A 255 -13.03 7.67 -8.38
N LEU A 256 -12.04 7.53 -7.48
CA LEU A 256 -11.30 8.64 -6.88
C LEU A 256 -10.91 9.71 -7.90
N SER A 257 -10.16 9.33 -8.95
CA SER A 257 -9.62 10.26 -9.95
C SER A 257 -10.71 10.93 -10.79
N LYS A 258 -11.74 10.18 -11.18
CA LYS A 258 -12.82 10.70 -12.04
C LYS A 258 -13.80 11.59 -11.28
N ILE A 259 -14.11 11.28 -10.02
CA ILE A 259 -15.06 12.07 -9.20
C ILE A 259 -14.40 13.31 -8.57
N THR A 260 -13.20 13.16 -7.98
CA THR A 260 -12.56 14.30 -7.28
C THR A 260 -11.76 15.22 -8.19
N GLY A 261 -11.35 14.74 -9.37
CA GLY A 261 -10.39 15.44 -10.24
C GLY A 261 -8.98 15.61 -9.64
N PHE A 262 -8.73 15.14 -8.42
CA PHE A 262 -7.54 15.43 -7.63
C PHE A 262 -6.23 14.95 -8.29
N ALA A 263 -6.26 13.70 -8.76
CA ALA A 263 -5.15 13.06 -9.45
C ALA A 263 -5.59 12.51 -10.82
N GLU A 264 -4.61 12.24 -11.66
CA GLU A 264 -4.74 11.38 -12.83
C GLU A 264 -3.88 10.13 -12.61
N PHE A 265 -4.42 8.95 -12.85
CA PHE A 265 -3.70 7.68 -12.66
C PHE A 265 -3.22 7.13 -14.00
N LYS A 266 -1.96 6.74 -14.00
CA LYS A 266 -1.35 5.81 -14.95
C LYS A 266 -1.29 4.43 -14.29
N TRP A 267 -1.30 3.37 -15.09
CA TRP A 267 -1.48 1.98 -14.64
C TRP A 267 -0.46 1.07 -15.30
N CYS A 268 -0.18 -0.08 -14.66
CA CYS A 268 0.59 -1.20 -15.17
C CYS A 268 2.01 -0.84 -15.62
N GLU A 269 3.00 -1.01 -14.73
CA GLU A 269 4.42 -0.74 -15.02
C GLU A 269 4.65 0.69 -15.55
N THR A 270 4.11 1.69 -14.85
CA THR A 270 4.32 3.10 -15.23
C THR A 270 5.70 3.58 -14.76
N GLU A 271 6.49 4.16 -15.66
CA GLU A 271 7.78 4.77 -15.30
C GLU A 271 7.59 5.92 -14.29
N PHE A 272 8.21 5.77 -13.12
CA PHE A 272 8.29 6.77 -12.08
C PHE A 272 9.37 7.80 -12.41
N THR A 273 8.99 9.05 -12.68
CA THR A 273 9.87 10.06 -13.29
C THR A 273 10.74 10.83 -12.30
N SER A 274 10.41 10.86 -11.01
CA SER A 274 11.15 11.65 -10.02
C SER A 274 12.53 11.08 -9.67
N ASN A 275 12.87 9.84 -10.05
CA ASN A 275 14.24 9.30 -9.88
C ASN A 275 15.29 10.14 -10.64
N LYS A 276 14.96 10.55 -11.87
CA LYS A 276 15.81 11.35 -12.77
C LYS A 276 16.27 12.70 -12.18
N TYR A 277 15.58 13.21 -11.16
CA TYR A 277 15.91 14.50 -10.53
C TYR A 277 17.00 14.40 -9.45
N LEU A 278 17.27 13.20 -8.91
CA LEU A 278 18.34 12.97 -7.94
C LEU A 278 19.70 12.69 -8.61
N GLU A 279 19.68 12.27 -9.88
CA GLU A 279 20.86 12.06 -10.74
C GLU A 279 21.58 13.39 -11.11
N LEU A 280 21.00 14.53 -10.73
CA LEU A 280 21.53 15.88 -10.96
C LEU A 280 22.43 16.38 -9.82
N SER A 281 22.93 15.49 -8.96
CA SER A 281 23.82 15.82 -7.84
C SER A 281 25.28 15.94 -8.27
N GLU A 282 25.92 17.06 -7.89
CA GLU A 282 27.39 17.22 -7.80
C GLU A 282 28.21 16.91 -9.07
N HIS A 283 27.57 17.01 -10.25
CA HIS A 283 28.14 16.75 -11.60
C HIS A 283 28.43 15.27 -11.93
N ASP A 284 28.14 14.34 -11.02
CA ASP A 284 28.26 12.89 -11.25
C ASP A 284 26.95 12.36 -11.85
N TYR A 285 26.70 12.72 -13.11
CA TYR A 285 25.45 12.51 -13.86
C TYR A 285 25.17 11.01 -14.18
N ARG A 286 24.98 10.19 -13.14
CA ARG A 286 24.74 8.75 -13.26
C ARG A 286 23.29 8.45 -13.57
N ARG A 287 23.05 8.07 -14.83
CA ARG A 287 21.78 7.48 -15.28
C ARG A 287 21.39 6.29 -14.40
N SER A 288 20.31 6.40 -13.62
CA SER A 288 19.79 5.26 -12.85
C SER A 288 18.94 4.36 -13.75
N ASN A 289 18.67 3.14 -13.28
CA ASN A 289 17.69 2.27 -13.93
C ASN A 289 16.29 2.87 -13.75
N ALA A 290 15.50 2.84 -14.83
CA ALA A 290 14.09 3.22 -14.77
C ALA A 290 13.35 2.38 -13.72
N LYS A 291 12.53 3.03 -12.90
CA LYS A 291 11.69 2.38 -11.88
C LYS A 291 10.24 2.44 -12.34
N TYR A 292 9.52 1.35 -12.12
CA TYR A 292 8.15 1.17 -12.59
C TYR A 292 7.25 0.81 -11.41
N ALA A 293 6.03 1.35 -11.39
CA ALA A 293 5.02 1.11 -10.35
C ALA A 293 3.72 0.57 -10.96
N ASP A 294 2.99 -0.28 -10.22
CA ASP A 294 1.72 -0.86 -10.66
C ASP A 294 0.63 0.19 -10.92
N ALA A 295 0.61 1.27 -10.13
CA ALA A 295 -0.13 2.49 -10.47
C ALA A 295 0.54 3.75 -9.93
N LEU A 296 0.39 4.84 -10.67
CA LEU A 296 1.02 6.13 -10.37
C LEU A 296 0.00 7.26 -10.55
N GLY A 297 -0.40 7.88 -9.44
CA GLY A 297 -1.29 9.03 -9.38
C GLY A 297 -0.52 10.35 -9.39
N CYS A 298 -0.67 11.11 -10.47
CA CYS A 298 -0.07 12.44 -10.65
C CYS A 298 -1.07 13.56 -10.33
N LEU A 299 -0.63 14.64 -9.67
CA LEU A 299 -1.43 15.86 -9.50
C LEU A 299 -1.67 16.58 -10.83
N ARG A 300 -2.91 16.96 -11.11
CA ARG A 300 -3.27 17.80 -12.28
C ARG A 300 -2.81 19.25 -12.09
N THR A 301 -1.52 19.45 -12.36
CA THR A 301 -0.70 20.65 -12.11
C THR A 301 0.48 20.67 -13.10
N SER A 302 1.11 21.84 -13.31
CA SER A 302 2.28 22.00 -14.20
C SER A 302 3.41 21.00 -13.93
N ASN A 303 3.71 20.74 -12.66
CA ASN A 303 4.83 19.89 -12.25
C ASN A 303 4.51 18.38 -12.37
N SER A 304 3.22 18.03 -12.51
CA SER A 304 2.71 16.65 -12.52
C SER A 304 3.29 15.81 -11.38
N MET A 305 3.20 16.31 -10.15
CA MET A 305 3.76 15.68 -8.96
C MET A 305 3.20 14.27 -8.76
N GLU A 306 4.09 13.29 -8.56
CA GLU A 306 3.78 11.87 -8.36
C GLU A 306 3.34 11.64 -6.90
N ILE A 307 2.07 11.92 -6.60
CA ILE A 307 1.54 12.05 -5.24
C ILE A 307 1.00 10.75 -4.64
N ILE A 308 0.63 9.78 -5.47
CA ILE A 308 0.20 8.44 -5.03
C ILE A 308 1.02 7.40 -5.82
N ILE A 309 1.80 6.57 -5.12
CA ILE A 309 2.53 5.44 -5.70
C ILE A 309 1.93 4.15 -5.15
N VAL A 310 1.75 3.14 -6.00
CA VAL A 310 1.08 1.89 -5.65
C VAL A 310 1.88 0.69 -6.15
N GLU A 311 2.07 -0.31 -5.29
CA GLU A 311 2.73 -1.59 -5.60
C GLU A 311 1.87 -2.77 -5.08
N ALA A 312 1.76 -3.83 -5.86
CA ALA A 312 0.99 -5.04 -5.55
C ALA A 312 1.90 -6.25 -5.35
N SER A 313 2.51 -6.37 -4.17
CA SER A 313 3.62 -7.29 -3.92
C SER A 313 3.29 -8.78 -3.85
N SER A 314 2.01 -9.18 -3.90
CA SER A 314 1.58 -10.59 -3.75
C SER A 314 0.13 -10.84 -4.17
N GLY A 315 -0.12 -11.96 -4.85
CA GLY A 315 -1.46 -12.47 -5.16
C GLY A 315 -2.28 -12.97 -3.96
N LYS A 316 -3.58 -13.21 -4.20
CA LYS A 316 -4.62 -13.51 -3.17
C LYS A 316 -4.38 -14.77 -2.34
N LEU A 317 -3.60 -15.76 -2.80
CA LEU A 317 -3.42 -17.05 -2.09
C LEU A 317 -2.27 -16.99 -1.07
N LYS A 318 -1.11 -16.46 -1.46
CA LYS A 318 0.13 -16.51 -0.65
C LYS A 318 1.00 -15.26 -0.84
N GLU A 319 1.52 -14.76 0.28
CA GLU A 319 2.54 -13.70 0.31
C GLU A 319 3.89 -14.18 -0.25
N ASN A 320 4.45 -13.40 -1.17
CA ASN A 320 5.88 -13.39 -1.48
C ASN A 320 6.58 -12.37 -0.57
N THR A 321 7.09 -12.84 0.56
CA THR A 321 7.70 -11.99 1.60
C THR A 321 8.97 -11.28 1.13
N VAL A 322 9.69 -11.82 0.14
CA VAL A 322 10.89 -11.17 -0.42
C VAL A 322 10.46 -9.95 -1.23
N HIS A 323 9.56 -10.14 -2.20
CA HIS A 323 8.97 -9.06 -3.00
C HIS A 323 8.28 -8.00 -2.13
N SER A 324 7.54 -8.43 -1.10
CA SER A 324 6.88 -7.52 -0.15
C SER A 324 7.85 -6.60 0.61
N ILE A 325 9.07 -7.07 0.94
CA ILE A 325 10.11 -6.25 1.58
C ILE A 325 10.75 -5.29 0.57
N GLU A 326 10.98 -5.77 -0.65
CA GLU A 326 11.58 -4.99 -1.73
C GLU A 326 10.66 -3.85 -2.19
N ASP A 327 9.35 -4.11 -2.31
CA ASP A 327 8.34 -3.09 -2.57
C ASP A 327 8.12 -2.13 -1.38
N SER A 328 8.24 -2.60 -0.13
CA SER A 328 8.20 -1.70 1.03
C SER A 328 9.36 -0.67 0.99
N LEU A 329 10.54 -1.06 0.49
CA LEU A 329 11.64 -0.12 0.22
C LEU A 329 11.38 0.75 -1.01
N LYS A 330 10.93 0.16 -2.12
CA LYS A 330 10.59 0.84 -3.38
C LYS A 330 9.59 1.97 -3.17
N LEU A 331 8.50 1.71 -2.42
CA LEU A 331 7.51 2.71 -2.04
C LEU A 331 8.10 3.84 -1.19
N LEU A 332 8.88 3.50 -0.16
CA LEU A 332 9.54 4.49 0.70
C LEU A 332 10.47 5.40 -0.10
N GLU A 333 11.28 4.81 -0.97
CA GLU A 333 12.23 5.51 -1.84
C GLU A 333 11.51 6.42 -2.86
N CYS A 334 10.54 5.90 -3.60
CA CYS A 334 9.72 6.68 -4.54
C CYS A 334 8.97 7.83 -3.82
N CYS A 335 8.46 7.60 -2.61
CA CYS A 335 7.84 8.66 -1.81
C CYS A 335 8.82 9.79 -1.44
N VAL A 336 10.06 9.45 -1.06
CA VAL A 336 11.13 10.44 -0.83
C VAL A 336 11.49 11.16 -2.14
N PHE A 337 11.58 10.42 -3.25
CA PHE A 337 12.03 10.95 -4.54
C PHE A 337 11.03 11.96 -5.13
N SER A 338 9.73 11.69 -5.01
CA SER A 338 8.67 12.62 -5.44
C SER A 338 8.71 13.94 -4.66
N LEU A 339 8.89 13.89 -3.33
CA LEU A 339 9.13 15.11 -2.54
C LEU A 339 10.45 15.80 -2.92
N LYS A 340 11.54 15.05 -3.16
CA LYS A 340 12.82 15.61 -3.59
C LYS A 340 12.72 16.35 -4.94
N LYS A 341 11.98 15.82 -5.93
CA LYS A 341 11.67 16.53 -7.18
C LYS A 341 11.02 17.88 -6.90
N GLU A 342 9.96 17.92 -6.09
CA GLU A 342 9.28 19.19 -5.78
C GLU A 342 10.17 20.16 -4.96
N ALA A 343 11.07 19.66 -4.11
CA ALA A 343 12.06 20.53 -3.44
C ALA A 343 13.09 21.13 -4.42
N ILE A 344 13.44 20.40 -5.49
CA ILE A 344 14.38 20.84 -6.53
C ILE A 344 13.71 21.81 -7.51
N LEU A 345 12.43 21.61 -7.83
CA LEU A 345 11.66 22.50 -8.70
C LEU A 345 11.28 23.81 -7.98
N ASN A 346 10.85 23.73 -6.71
CA ASN A 346 10.28 24.87 -5.99
C ASN A 346 11.26 25.49 -4.97
N LYS A 347 12.53 25.70 -5.37
CA LYS A 347 13.65 26.10 -4.47
C LYS A 347 13.38 27.31 -3.57
N ASN A 348 12.54 28.24 -4.02
CA ASN A 348 12.20 29.48 -3.31
C ASN A 348 11.04 29.30 -2.31
N SER A 349 10.40 28.12 -2.26
CA SER A 349 9.29 27.85 -1.33
C SER A 349 9.74 27.79 0.13
N SER A 350 8.92 28.32 1.03
CA SER A 350 9.21 28.24 2.46
C SER A 350 9.21 26.79 2.97
N ILE A 351 10.10 26.50 3.91
CA ILE A 351 10.15 25.20 4.61
C ILE A 351 8.80 24.87 5.26
N ALA A 352 8.09 25.88 5.79
CA ALA A 352 6.78 25.72 6.39
C ALA A 352 5.69 25.36 5.35
N THR A 353 5.82 25.82 4.11
CA THR A 353 4.98 25.40 2.98
C THR A 353 5.30 23.96 2.60
N PHE A 354 6.59 23.63 2.44
CA PHE A 354 7.01 22.29 2.01
C PHE A 354 6.67 21.20 3.03
N LYS A 355 6.68 21.49 4.35
CA LYS A 355 6.19 20.56 5.39
C LYS A 355 4.71 20.17 5.25
N LYS A 356 3.89 20.95 4.53
CA LYS A 356 2.48 20.61 4.26
C LYS A 356 2.33 19.61 3.11
N LEU A 357 3.35 19.47 2.27
CA LEU A 357 3.35 18.57 1.12
C LEU A 357 3.51 17.11 1.60
N LYS A 358 2.73 16.21 1.01
CA LYS A 358 2.73 14.78 1.33
C LYS A 358 2.72 13.94 0.06
N VAL A 359 3.34 12.77 0.13
CA VAL A 359 3.22 11.69 -0.86
C VAL A 359 2.64 10.48 -0.17
N PHE A 360 1.85 9.68 -0.89
CA PHE A 360 1.13 8.54 -0.37
C PHE A 360 1.60 7.25 -1.03
N GLY A 361 2.03 6.29 -0.22
CA GLY A 361 2.35 4.94 -0.68
C GLY A 361 1.21 3.99 -0.36
N ILE A 362 0.74 3.23 -1.34
CA ILE A 362 -0.22 2.13 -1.14
C ILE A 362 0.50 0.82 -1.46
N GLN A 363 0.59 -0.08 -0.48
CA GLN A 363 1.07 -1.44 -0.71
C GLN A 363 -0.09 -2.42 -0.58
N VAL A 364 -0.23 -3.31 -1.56
CA VAL A 364 -1.22 -4.38 -1.58
C VAL A 364 -0.49 -5.70 -1.41
N ILE A 365 -0.75 -6.40 -0.31
CA ILE A 365 -0.13 -7.69 -0.02
C ILE A 365 -1.26 -8.70 0.23
N LYS A 366 -1.46 -9.61 -0.73
CA LYS A 366 -2.50 -10.65 -0.69
C LYS A 366 -3.92 -10.08 -0.63
N ASN A 367 -4.45 -9.88 0.58
CA ASN A 367 -5.77 -9.27 0.83
C ASN A 367 -5.72 -8.12 1.85
N GLN A 368 -4.53 -7.63 2.20
CA GLN A 368 -4.35 -6.40 2.98
C GLN A 368 -3.94 -5.26 2.06
N VAL A 369 -4.52 -4.08 2.29
CA VAL A 369 -4.15 -2.84 1.60
C VAL A 369 -3.74 -1.82 2.65
N VAL A 370 -2.46 -1.46 2.65
CA VAL A 370 -1.91 -0.50 3.61
C VAL A 370 -1.57 0.80 2.90
N LEU A 371 -2.14 1.89 3.40
CA LEU A 371 -1.90 3.25 2.93
C LEU A 371 -1.01 3.97 3.95
N SER A 372 0.13 4.48 3.50
CA SER A 372 1.06 5.30 4.29
C SER A 372 1.20 6.71 3.69
N GLU A 373 1.59 7.68 4.51
CA GLU A 373 2.06 9.00 4.06
C GLU A 373 3.54 9.21 4.38
N LEU A 374 4.24 9.89 3.47
CA LEU A 374 5.56 10.44 3.68
C LEU A 374 5.51 11.97 3.61
N TYR A 375 6.17 12.64 4.56
CA TYR A 375 6.33 14.10 4.56
C TYR A 375 7.64 14.53 5.24
N MET A 376 8.08 15.77 5.01
CA MET A 376 9.30 16.31 5.61
C MET A 376 9.11 16.63 7.10
N ASN A 377 9.90 15.98 7.96
CA ASN A 377 9.96 16.33 9.39
C ASN A 377 10.77 17.62 9.58
N ASN A 378 11.99 17.64 9.05
CA ASN A 378 12.92 18.76 9.10
C ASN A 378 13.91 18.68 7.93
N LYS A 379 14.88 19.62 7.84
CA LYS A 379 15.87 19.69 6.74
C LYS A 379 16.69 18.40 6.52
N LYS A 380 16.75 17.51 7.51
CA LYS A 380 17.59 16.29 7.48
C LYS A 380 16.79 14.98 7.48
N SER A 381 15.49 14.99 7.74
CA SER A 381 14.72 13.76 7.96
C SER A 381 13.25 13.84 7.55
N TRP A 382 12.70 12.66 7.26
CA TRP A 382 11.31 12.41 6.87
C TRP A 382 10.54 11.77 8.02
N ASN A 383 9.21 11.84 7.94
CA ASN A 383 8.30 10.98 8.69
C ASN A 383 7.59 10.05 7.68
N PHE A 384 7.56 8.75 7.94
CA PHE A 384 6.80 7.75 7.18
C PHE A 384 5.80 7.06 8.10
N ILE A 385 4.50 7.20 7.83
CA ILE A 385 3.44 6.87 8.78
C ILE A 385 2.33 6.08 8.09
N GLU A 386 2.02 4.92 8.65
CA GLU A 386 0.88 4.08 8.28
C GLU A 386 -0.43 4.81 8.67
N LYS A 387 -1.33 5.04 7.71
CA LYS A 387 -2.58 5.79 7.92
C LYS A 387 -3.80 4.91 8.07
N ARG A 388 -3.88 3.84 7.29
CA ARG A 388 -5.04 2.95 7.20
C ARG A 388 -4.58 1.58 6.73
N THR A 389 -5.20 0.53 7.26
CA THR A 389 -5.10 -0.84 6.77
C THR A 389 -6.50 -1.34 6.48
N ALA A 390 -6.81 -1.68 5.22
CA ALA A 390 -8.09 -2.31 4.86
C ALA A 390 -7.88 -3.79 4.55
N THR A 391 -8.84 -4.63 4.93
CA THR A 391 -8.89 -6.03 4.50
C THR A 391 -9.82 -6.12 3.29
N LEU A 392 -9.31 -6.58 2.15
CA LEU A 392 -10.16 -6.92 1.01
C LEU A 392 -10.98 -8.17 1.35
N PRO A 393 -12.32 -8.15 1.14
CA PRO A 393 -13.12 -9.37 1.15
C PRO A 393 -12.66 -10.35 0.07
N SER A 394 -12.95 -11.63 0.27
CA SER A 394 -12.77 -12.67 -0.74
C SER A 394 -14.11 -13.28 -1.19
N PRO A 395 -15.08 -13.54 -0.28
CA PRO A 395 -16.48 -13.79 -0.62
C PRO A 395 -17.39 -12.60 -0.29
N TRP A 396 -18.60 -12.56 -0.86
CA TRP A 396 -19.60 -11.51 -0.59
C TRP A 396 -19.97 -11.36 0.90
N LYS A 397 -20.05 -12.46 1.66
CA LYS A 397 -20.36 -12.41 3.11
C LYS A 397 -19.39 -11.55 3.94
N ASP A 398 -18.20 -11.27 3.40
CA ASP A 398 -17.18 -10.44 4.05
C ASP A 398 -17.18 -8.99 3.52
N CYS A 399 -18.13 -8.60 2.64
CA CYS A 399 -18.17 -7.32 1.94
C CYS A 399 -18.13 -6.09 2.87
N ILE A 400 -18.64 -6.23 4.09
CA ILE A 400 -18.57 -5.20 5.15
C ILE A 400 -17.14 -4.73 5.43
N LEU A 401 -16.12 -5.56 5.18
CA LEU A 401 -14.70 -5.20 5.32
C LEU A 401 -14.24 -4.08 4.36
N LEU A 402 -14.99 -3.80 3.28
CA LEU A 402 -14.70 -2.67 2.39
C LEU A 402 -14.99 -1.30 3.02
N ILE A 403 -15.85 -1.26 4.04
CA ILE A 403 -16.28 -0.02 4.69
C ILE A 403 -15.74 0.15 6.12
N GLN A 404 -14.94 -0.79 6.63
CA GLN A 404 -14.25 -0.72 7.93
C GLN A 404 -12.86 -0.06 7.82
#